data_AF-A0A926A0H5-F1
#
_entry.id   AF-A0A926A0H5-F1
#
_cell.length_a   1.000
_cell.length_b   1.000
_cell.length_c   1.000
_cell.angle_alpha   90.00
_cell.angle_beta   90.00
_cell.angle_gamma   90.00
#
_symmetry.space_group_name_H-M   'P 1'
#
loop_
_entity.id
_entity.type
_entity.pdbx_description
1 polymer ?
#
loop_
_entity_poly.entity_id
_entity_poly.type
_entity_poly.pdbx_seq_one_letter_code
_entity_poly.pdbx_strand_id
1 'polypeptide(L)'
;MASIFSRIVAGELPAYKVAEDDRHLAFLDITPLVEGHTLVIPKREVDYIFDLPAGELVALHLFAQRVAKGVGAAVPCKRVGVAVIGLEVPHAHIHLIPMNKVADLSFANPKLKVAAARMSELAAAIAAQVPAAPAAAPQPDSPDSLDSKGRRETTEANEPAAAADSVTGQLQQLTAGLLFVSESDAPLEPVSYPAPAGGLTDAALLKLLGEKAGTAVETRELTVFLRNHTADDGVLGDPAQADQFKALQMFMKQELQDTKVYRVGAGPQVHAYALGRTGDGQLAGFRTVLTET
;
A
#
# COMPACT_ATOMS: atom_id res chain seq x y z
N MET A 1 19.26 -16.50 21.60
CA MET A 1 18.66 -17.85 21.43
C MET A 1 18.47 -18.00 19.93
N ALA A 2 18.92 -19.09 19.30
CA ALA A 2 18.85 -19.22 17.84
C ALA A 2 17.39 -19.18 17.38
N SER A 3 17.08 -18.37 16.37
CA SER A 3 15.72 -18.27 15.81
C SER A 3 15.24 -19.61 15.24
N ILE A 4 13.92 -19.77 15.09
CA ILE A 4 13.34 -20.96 14.45
C ILE A 4 13.87 -21.17 13.02
N PHE A 5 14.18 -20.08 12.31
CA PHE A 5 14.77 -20.14 10.98
C PHE A 5 16.21 -20.64 11.00
N SER A 6 17.01 -20.26 12.01
CA SER A 6 18.37 -20.80 12.17
C SER A 6 18.36 -22.32 12.33
N ARG A 7 17.34 -22.87 13.02
CA ARG A 7 17.14 -24.31 13.16
C ARG A 7 16.69 -25.00 11.87
N ILE A 8 15.89 -24.33 11.04
CA ILE A 8 15.56 -24.80 9.68
C ILE A 8 16.83 -24.83 8.81
N VAL A 9 17.64 -23.77 8.85
CA VAL A 9 18.91 -23.67 8.11
C VAL A 9 19.88 -24.79 8.53
N ALA A 10 19.95 -25.09 9.83
CA ALA A 10 20.76 -26.19 10.37
C ALA A 10 20.21 -27.61 10.04
N GLY A 11 19.01 -27.70 9.46
CA GLY A 11 18.36 -28.98 9.16
C GLY A 11 17.75 -29.68 10.38
N GLU A 12 17.66 -29.00 11.52
CA GLU A 12 17.03 -29.53 12.73
C GLU A 12 15.50 -29.55 12.64
N LEU A 13 14.92 -28.63 11.88
CA LEU A 13 13.49 -28.54 11.63
C LEU A 13 13.19 -28.73 10.14
N PRO A 14 12.13 -29.48 9.79
CA PRO A 14 11.74 -29.63 8.40
C PRO A 14 11.18 -28.33 7.84
N ALA A 15 11.35 -28.12 6.55
CA ALA A 15 10.76 -27.01 5.81
C ALA A 15 10.41 -27.43 4.39
N TYR A 16 9.37 -26.81 3.83
CA TYR A 16 8.98 -26.95 2.43
C TYR A 16 9.86 -26.04 1.58
N LYS A 17 11.12 -26.44 1.38
CA LYS A 17 12.12 -25.68 0.63
C LYS A 17 11.73 -25.53 -0.84
N VAL A 18 11.90 -24.32 -1.37
CA VAL A 18 11.62 -24.00 -2.78
C VAL A 18 12.85 -23.54 -3.54
N ALA A 19 13.81 -22.94 -2.86
CA ALA A 19 15.11 -22.59 -3.42
C ALA A 19 16.16 -22.48 -2.31
N GLU A 20 17.40 -22.80 -2.64
CA GLU A 20 18.52 -22.69 -1.72
C GLU A 20 19.78 -22.34 -2.52
N ASP A 21 20.59 -21.43 -1.99
CA ASP A 21 21.96 -21.20 -2.45
C ASP A 21 22.93 -21.21 -1.25
N ASP A 22 24.20 -20.87 -1.45
CA ASP A 22 25.20 -20.89 -0.39
C ASP A 22 24.88 -19.96 0.79
N ARG A 23 24.12 -18.88 0.56
CA ARG A 23 23.87 -17.80 1.54
C ARG A 23 22.41 -17.60 1.89
N HIS A 24 21.47 -18.13 1.12
CA HIS A 24 20.04 -17.87 1.28
C HIS A 24 19.23 -19.15 1.20
N LEU A 25 18.04 -19.09 1.80
CA LEU A 25 17.06 -20.17 1.78
C LEU A 25 15.68 -19.57 1.54
N ALA A 26 14.88 -20.22 0.69
CA ALA A 26 13.47 -19.91 0.52
C ALA A 26 12.62 -21.16 0.78
N PHE A 27 11.52 -20.98 1.52
CA PHE A 27 10.61 -22.05 1.90
C PHE A 27 9.20 -21.52 2.14
N LEU A 28 8.20 -22.39 2.07
CA LEU A 28 6.81 -21.98 2.31
C LEU A 28 6.57 -21.66 3.79
N ASP A 29 5.79 -20.60 4.03
CA ASP A 29 5.24 -20.29 5.35
C ASP A 29 4.22 -21.37 5.75
N ILE A 30 4.34 -21.89 6.97
CA ILE A 30 3.41 -22.89 7.52
C ILE A 30 2.06 -22.30 7.97
N THR A 31 1.99 -20.98 8.10
CA THR A 31 0.79 -20.17 8.41
C THR A 31 0.51 -19.17 7.29
N PRO A 32 0.29 -19.64 6.05
CA PRO A 32 0.24 -18.77 4.89
C PRO A 32 -1.00 -17.84 4.88
N LEU A 33 -0.84 -16.63 4.33
CA LEU A 33 -1.99 -15.76 4.02
C LEU A 33 -2.76 -16.27 2.80
N VAL A 34 -2.02 -16.84 1.84
CA VAL A 34 -2.51 -17.41 0.57
C VAL A 34 -1.61 -18.60 0.20
N GLU A 35 -2.11 -19.55 -0.59
CA GLU A 35 -1.26 -20.62 -1.11
C GLU A 35 -0.05 -20.06 -1.86
N GLY A 36 1.14 -20.62 -1.62
CA GLY A 36 2.40 -20.14 -2.19
C GLY A 36 3.08 -19.00 -1.43
N HIS A 37 2.53 -18.55 -0.29
CA HIS A 37 3.25 -17.64 0.60
C HIS A 37 4.61 -18.23 0.98
N THR A 38 5.66 -17.56 0.51
CA THR A 38 7.06 -18.02 0.61
C THR A 38 7.87 -17.03 1.41
N LEU A 39 8.68 -17.53 2.33
CA LEU A 39 9.65 -16.75 3.10
C LEU A 39 11.02 -16.89 2.45
N VAL A 40 11.74 -15.78 2.33
CA VAL A 40 13.11 -15.71 1.83
C VAL A 40 14.00 -15.16 2.92
N ILE A 41 15.02 -15.93 3.30
CA ILE A 41 15.89 -15.60 4.44
C ILE A 41 17.38 -15.68 4.04
N PRO A 42 18.27 -14.89 4.65
CA PRO A 42 19.68 -15.23 4.71
C PRO A 42 19.87 -16.48 5.59
N LYS A 43 20.91 -17.26 5.33
CA LYS A 43 21.31 -18.38 6.21
C LYS A 43 22.01 -17.86 7.47
N ARG A 44 22.67 -16.70 7.37
CA ARG A 44 23.27 -15.99 8.49
C ARG A 44 22.18 -15.28 9.28
N GLU A 45 22.08 -15.58 10.57
CA GLU A 45 21.11 -14.95 11.47
C GLU A 45 21.46 -13.48 11.69
N VAL A 46 20.62 -12.60 11.15
CA VAL A 46 20.57 -11.17 11.44
C VAL A 46 19.11 -10.87 11.72
N ASP A 47 18.79 -10.20 12.82
CA ASP A 47 17.41 -10.03 13.28
C ASP A 47 16.57 -9.23 12.28
N TYR A 48 17.02 -8.00 11.98
CA TYR A 48 16.28 -7.08 11.14
C TYR A 48 16.93 -6.87 9.78
N ILE A 49 16.10 -6.74 8.73
CA ILE A 49 16.59 -6.69 7.35
C ILE A 49 17.50 -5.48 7.08
N PHE A 50 17.29 -4.36 7.76
CA PHE A 50 18.09 -3.14 7.59
C PHE A 50 19.40 -3.16 8.37
N ASP A 51 19.62 -4.17 9.21
CA ASP A 51 20.91 -4.41 9.86
C ASP A 51 21.84 -5.26 8.96
N LEU A 52 21.34 -5.75 7.82
CA LEU A 52 22.17 -6.42 6.82
C LEU A 52 23.13 -5.41 6.17
N PRO A 53 24.41 -5.78 5.97
CA PRO A 53 25.31 -5.02 5.11
C PRO A 53 24.72 -4.85 3.71
N ALA A 54 24.98 -3.72 3.05
CA ALA A 54 24.38 -3.39 1.75
C ALA A 54 24.51 -4.52 0.70
N GLY A 55 25.68 -5.17 0.63
CA GLY A 55 25.90 -6.29 -0.30
C GLY A 55 25.07 -7.54 0.03
N GLU A 56 24.78 -7.80 1.31
CA GLU A 56 23.90 -8.90 1.72
C GLU A 56 22.42 -8.54 1.48
N LEU A 57 22.03 -7.29 1.75
CA LEU A 57 20.69 -6.81 1.46
C LEU A 57 20.34 -6.91 -0.04
N VAL A 58 21.27 -6.49 -0.90
CA VAL A 58 21.14 -6.61 -2.37
C VAL A 58 21.05 -8.08 -2.77
N ALA A 59 21.94 -8.93 -2.25
CA ALA A 59 21.94 -10.34 -2.58
C ALA A 59 20.64 -11.05 -2.17
N LEU A 60 20.10 -10.72 -0.99
CA LEU A 60 18.82 -11.25 -0.51
C LEU A 60 17.68 -10.85 -1.44
N HIS A 61 17.62 -9.60 -1.90
CA HIS A 61 16.59 -9.13 -2.84
C HIS A 61 16.74 -9.74 -4.24
N LEU A 62 17.96 -9.94 -4.74
CA LEU A 62 18.19 -10.65 -6.01
C LEU A 62 17.74 -12.11 -5.93
N PHE A 63 18.01 -12.77 -4.80
CA PHE A 63 17.52 -14.13 -4.55
C PHE A 63 15.99 -14.13 -4.44
N ALA A 64 15.38 -13.21 -3.70
CA ALA A 64 13.93 -13.07 -3.59
C ALA A 64 13.27 -12.80 -4.95
N GLN A 65 13.87 -11.98 -5.82
CA GLN A 65 13.38 -11.73 -7.17
C GLN A 65 13.30 -13.02 -8.00
N ARG A 66 14.30 -13.90 -7.91
CA ARG A 66 14.28 -15.21 -8.59
C ARG A 66 13.19 -16.10 -8.04
N VAL A 67 13.06 -16.18 -6.72
CA VAL A 67 12.02 -16.99 -6.06
C VAL A 67 10.63 -16.48 -6.42
N ALA A 68 10.41 -15.16 -6.47
CA ALA A 68 9.14 -14.56 -6.86
C ALA A 68 8.70 -14.95 -8.28
N LYS A 69 9.65 -15.10 -9.23
CA LYS A 69 9.36 -15.61 -10.58
C LYS A 69 8.84 -17.05 -10.53
N GLY A 70 9.48 -17.91 -9.73
CA GLY A 70 9.02 -19.29 -9.54
C GLY A 70 7.65 -19.36 -8.87
N VAL A 71 7.43 -18.54 -7.83
CA VAL A 71 6.15 -18.42 -7.13
C VAL A 71 5.03 -18.01 -8.08
N GLY A 72 5.21 -16.93 -8.85
CA GLY A 72 4.19 -16.44 -9.78
C GLY A 72 3.90 -17.38 -10.96
N ALA A 73 4.87 -18.20 -11.37
CA ALA A 73 4.68 -19.21 -12.41
C ALA A 73 3.94 -20.46 -11.91
N ALA A 74 4.19 -20.87 -10.67
CA ALA A 74 3.57 -22.06 -10.07
C ALA A 74 2.20 -21.80 -9.45
N VAL A 75 1.96 -20.59 -8.96
CA VAL A 75 0.69 -20.18 -8.31
C VAL A 75 0.08 -19.02 -9.10
N PRO A 76 -1.00 -19.27 -9.88
CA PRO A 76 -1.65 -18.23 -10.67
C PRO A 76 -2.06 -17.03 -9.82
N CYS A 77 -1.50 -15.86 -10.13
CA CYS A 77 -1.78 -14.60 -9.45
C CYS A 77 -1.57 -13.41 -10.40
N LYS A 78 -2.11 -12.24 -10.07
CA LYS A 78 -1.87 -11.00 -10.84
C LYS A 78 -0.46 -10.46 -10.61
N ARG A 79 0.01 -10.52 -9.36
CA ARG A 79 1.33 -10.05 -8.90
C ARG A 79 1.81 -10.88 -7.71
N VAL A 80 3.12 -10.96 -7.52
CA VAL A 80 3.71 -11.41 -6.25
C VAL A 80 4.06 -10.17 -5.43
N GLY A 81 3.41 -10.02 -4.28
CA GLY A 81 3.67 -8.96 -3.32
C GLY A 81 4.91 -9.25 -2.49
N VAL A 82 5.55 -8.18 -2.03
CA VAL A 82 6.70 -8.20 -1.13
C VAL A 82 6.32 -7.50 0.16
N ALA A 83 6.59 -8.12 1.31
CA ALA A 83 6.46 -7.47 2.61
C ALA A 83 7.64 -7.84 3.50
N VAL A 84 8.05 -6.90 4.36
CA VAL A 84 9.04 -7.12 5.42
C VAL A 84 8.45 -6.53 6.70
N ILE A 85 8.32 -7.36 7.74
CA ILE A 85 7.70 -6.97 9.01
C ILE A 85 8.67 -7.19 10.18
N GLY A 86 9.20 -8.40 10.32
CA GLY A 86 10.23 -8.72 11.32
C GLY A 86 9.74 -8.82 12.78
N LEU A 87 8.44 -8.73 13.04
CA LEU A 87 7.90 -8.74 14.42
C LEU A 87 7.63 -10.15 14.97
N GLU A 88 7.46 -11.17 14.12
CA GLU A 88 7.09 -12.53 14.54
C GLU A 88 8.33 -13.40 14.82
N VAL A 89 9.29 -13.39 13.90
CA VAL A 89 10.53 -14.17 14.00
C VAL A 89 11.72 -13.21 13.88
N PRO A 90 12.61 -13.16 14.90
CA PRO A 90 13.74 -12.23 14.92
C PRO A 90 14.90 -12.75 14.05
N HIS A 91 14.66 -12.81 12.75
CA HIS A 91 15.60 -13.21 11.72
C HIS A 91 15.10 -12.64 10.40
N ALA A 92 15.90 -11.81 9.73
CA ALA A 92 15.55 -11.07 8.53
C ALA A 92 14.89 -11.97 7.48
N HIS A 93 13.69 -11.60 7.06
CA HIS A 93 12.93 -12.38 6.09
C HIS A 93 12.08 -11.48 5.22
N ILE A 94 12.00 -11.86 3.94
CA ILE A 94 11.11 -11.25 2.96
C ILE A 94 9.94 -12.20 2.73
N HIS A 95 8.72 -11.69 2.86
CA HIS A 95 7.51 -12.38 2.47
C HIS A 95 7.27 -12.18 0.97
N LEU A 96 7.08 -13.28 0.24
CA LEU A 96 6.62 -13.31 -1.15
C LEU A 96 5.22 -13.91 -1.19
N ILE A 97 4.23 -13.10 -1.57
CA ILE A 97 2.80 -13.46 -1.45
C ILE A 97 2.15 -13.37 -2.84
N PRO A 98 1.64 -14.47 -3.42
CA PRO A 98 0.79 -14.42 -4.62
C PRO A 98 -0.50 -13.63 -4.38
N MET A 99 -0.71 -12.51 -5.08
CA MET A 99 -1.86 -11.63 -4.85
C MET A 99 -2.76 -11.49 -6.08
N ASN A 100 -4.06 -11.45 -5.83
CA ASN A 100 -5.10 -11.11 -6.81
C ASN A 100 -5.84 -9.81 -6.46
N LYS A 101 -5.79 -9.42 -5.18
CA LYS A 101 -6.30 -8.16 -4.63
C LYS A 101 -5.35 -7.64 -3.54
N VAL A 102 -5.35 -6.33 -3.29
CA VAL A 102 -4.49 -5.71 -2.26
C VAL A 102 -4.70 -6.32 -0.87
N ALA A 103 -5.95 -6.69 -0.55
CA ALA A 103 -6.29 -7.31 0.72
C ALA A 103 -5.59 -8.66 0.98
N ASP A 104 -5.03 -9.33 -0.04
CA ASP A 104 -4.29 -10.59 0.14
C ASP A 104 -2.98 -10.38 0.93
N LEU A 105 -2.44 -9.15 0.95
CA LEU A 105 -1.26 -8.75 1.72
C LEU A 105 -1.59 -8.24 3.13
N SER A 106 -2.76 -8.60 3.67
CA SER A 106 -3.15 -8.21 5.03
C SER A 106 -2.80 -9.31 6.02
N PHE A 107 -1.88 -9.03 6.94
CA PHE A 107 -1.48 -9.97 8.00
C PHE A 107 -2.55 -10.14 9.09
N ALA A 108 -3.58 -9.29 9.09
CA ALA A 108 -4.78 -9.43 9.91
C ALA A 108 -5.77 -10.47 9.35
N ASN A 109 -5.57 -10.96 8.13
CA ASN A 109 -6.43 -12.00 7.57
C ASN A 109 -6.28 -13.32 8.34
N PRO A 110 -7.34 -14.15 8.39
CA PRO A 110 -7.24 -15.50 8.90
C PRO A 110 -6.16 -16.29 8.15
N LYS A 111 -5.23 -16.91 8.88
CA LYS A 111 -4.20 -17.76 8.30
C LYS A 111 -4.84 -19.03 7.72
N LEU A 112 -4.41 -19.44 6.53
CA LEU A 112 -4.90 -20.65 5.90
C LEU A 112 -4.28 -21.88 6.55
N LYS A 113 -5.03 -22.98 6.57
CA LYS A 113 -4.53 -24.32 6.88
C LYS A 113 -4.42 -25.10 5.58
N VAL A 114 -3.20 -25.32 5.12
CA VAL A 114 -2.92 -26.07 3.91
C VAL A 114 -2.44 -27.47 4.29
N ALA A 115 -2.98 -28.50 3.65
CA ALA A 115 -2.59 -29.88 3.94
C ALA A 115 -1.12 -30.13 3.57
N ALA A 116 -0.42 -30.97 4.34
CA ALA A 116 1.00 -31.25 4.14
C ALA A 116 1.33 -31.75 2.71
N ALA A 117 0.46 -32.59 2.12
CA ALA A 117 0.61 -33.03 0.73
C ALA A 117 0.58 -31.85 -0.25
N ARG A 118 -0.37 -30.94 -0.06
CA ARG A 118 -0.50 -29.73 -0.88
C ARG A 118 0.69 -28.79 -0.71
N MET A 119 1.22 -28.66 0.51
CA MET A 119 2.45 -27.90 0.77
C MET A 119 3.66 -28.48 0.00
N SER A 120 3.81 -29.82 0.00
CA SER A 120 4.86 -30.49 -0.76
C SER A 120 4.70 -30.28 -2.28
N GLU A 121 3.48 -30.39 -2.80
CA GLU A 121 3.17 -30.13 -4.22
C GLU A 121 3.51 -28.70 -4.61
N LEU A 122 3.07 -27.71 -3.81
CA LEU A 122 3.35 -26.30 -4.05
C LEU A 122 4.85 -26.04 -4.04
N ALA A 123 5.57 -26.59 -3.06
CA ALA A 123 7.01 -26.39 -2.96
C ALA A 123 7.76 -26.95 -4.16
N ALA A 124 7.40 -28.17 -4.61
CA ALA A 124 7.98 -28.77 -5.80
C ALA A 124 7.64 -27.98 -7.08
N ALA A 125 6.39 -27.53 -7.22
CA ALA A 125 5.96 -26.73 -8.36
C ALA A 125 6.70 -25.39 -8.44
N ILE A 126 6.87 -24.70 -7.31
CA ILE A 126 7.61 -23.44 -7.23
C ILE A 126 9.09 -23.70 -7.55
N ALA A 127 9.71 -24.69 -6.92
CA ALA A 127 11.12 -25.02 -7.12
C ALA A 127 11.46 -25.30 -8.59
N ALA A 128 10.58 -26.00 -9.31
CA ALA A 128 10.75 -26.27 -10.74
C ALA A 128 10.75 -25.01 -11.62
N GLN A 129 10.19 -23.90 -11.13
CA GLN A 129 10.04 -22.64 -11.86
C GLN A 129 11.04 -21.57 -11.42
N VAL A 130 11.78 -21.77 -10.32
CA VAL A 130 12.78 -20.79 -9.87
C VAL A 130 13.95 -20.78 -10.88
N PRO A 131 14.24 -19.65 -11.55
CA PRO A 131 15.35 -19.59 -12.49
C PRO A 131 16.69 -19.83 -11.80
N ALA A 132 17.63 -20.44 -12.52
CA ALA A 132 19.01 -20.61 -12.05
C ALA A 132 19.65 -19.27 -11.67
N ALA A 133 20.67 -19.31 -10.81
CA ALA A 133 21.42 -18.11 -10.46
C ALA A 133 22.11 -17.58 -11.73
N PRO A 134 22.06 -16.26 -12.01
CA PRO A 134 22.90 -15.69 -13.07
C PRO A 134 24.37 -15.93 -12.72
N ALA A 135 25.20 -16.18 -13.74
CA ALA A 135 26.62 -16.53 -13.59
C ALA A 135 27.48 -15.43 -12.94
N ALA A 136 26.94 -14.23 -12.75
CA ALA A 136 27.46 -13.18 -11.90
C ALA A 136 26.31 -12.25 -11.50
N ALA A 137 26.36 -11.69 -10.29
CA ALA A 137 25.53 -10.54 -9.96
C ALA A 137 25.95 -9.39 -10.88
N PRO A 138 25.02 -8.68 -11.53
CA PRO A 138 25.38 -7.44 -12.21
C PRO A 138 26.02 -6.52 -11.17
N GLN A 139 27.28 -6.12 -11.40
CA GLN A 139 27.80 -4.96 -10.70
C GLN A 139 26.95 -3.77 -11.15
N PRO A 140 26.68 -2.78 -10.28
CA PRO A 140 26.07 -1.56 -10.73
C PRO A 140 27.03 -0.93 -11.74
N ASP A 141 26.72 -1.12 -13.03
CA ASP A 141 27.35 -0.35 -14.07
C ASP A 141 27.11 1.13 -13.75
N SER A 142 28.15 1.94 -13.99
CA SER A 142 28.06 3.40 -14.08
C SER A 142 26.78 3.83 -14.80
N PRO A 143 26.20 5.00 -14.50
CA PRO A 143 24.83 5.35 -14.86
C PRO A 143 24.69 5.54 -16.37
N ASP A 144 24.61 4.44 -17.11
CA ASP A 144 24.07 4.42 -18.45
C ASP A 144 22.56 4.54 -18.31
N SER A 145 22.06 5.60 -18.94
CA SER A 145 20.67 6.02 -18.93
C SER A 145 19.74 4.84 -19.17
N LEU A 146 18.84 4.60 -18.22
CA LEU A 146 17.69 3.72 -18.41
C LEU A 146 16.86 4.25 -19.59
N ASP A 147 17.00 3.61 -20.76
CA ASP A 147 16.03 3.69 -21.84
C ASP A 147 14.73 3.01 -21.39
N SER A 148 13.95 3.72 -20.56
CA SER A 148 12.59 3.34 -20.24
C SER A 148 11.66 3.83 -21.33
N LYS A 149 10.98 2.89 -21.99
CA LYS A 149 9.76 3.19 -22.75
C LYS A 149 8.70 3.71 -21.77
N GLY A 150 8.69 5.03 -21.58
CA GLY A 150 7.81 5.72 -20.66
C GLY A 150 8.28 7.14 -20.37
N ARG A 151 8.65 7.90 -21.40
CA ARG A 151 9.00 9.32 -21.25
C ARG A 151 7.73 10.10 -20.93
N ARG A 152 7.41 10.29 -19.64
CA ARG A 152 6.67 11.49 -19.23
C ARG A 152 7.68 12.62 -19.21
N GLU A 153 7.43 13.63 -20.02
CA GLU A 153 8.19 14.87 -20.00
C GLU A 153 8.17 15.43 -18.57
N THR A 154 9.35 15.54 -17.98
CA THR A 154 9.57 16.37 -16.81
C THR A 154 10.30 17.59 -17.33
N THR A 155 9.58 18.71 -17.40
CA THR A 155 10.20 20.03 -17.57
C THR A 155 10.94 20.33 -16.28
N GLU A 156 12.26 20.51 -16.40
CA GLU A 156 13.10 21.06 -15.35
C GLU A 156 12.60 22.45 -14.96
N ALA A 157 12.30 22.65 -13.70
CA ALA A 157 12.36 23.96 -13.05
C ALA A 157 12.88 23.75 -11.63
N ASN A 158 14.17 24.02 -11.47
CA ASN A 158 14.80 24.17 -10.17
C ASN A 158 14.49 25.58 -9.65
N GLU A 159 13.63 25.70 -8.63
CA GLU A 159 13.59 26.82 -7.69
C GLU A 159 12.84 26.38 -6.40
N PRO A 160 13.19 26.93 -5.22
CA PRO A 160 13.02 26.24 -3.94
C PRO A 160 11.61 26.40 -3.40
N ALA A 161 10.83 25.32 -3.34
CA ALA A 161 9.46 25.35 -2.80
C ALA A 161 9.36 24.54 -1.51
N ALA A 162 9.67 25.18 -0.38
CA ALA A 162 9.44 24.71 0.98
C ALA A 162 7.94 24.51 1.35
N ALA A 163 7.05 24.33 0.36
CA ALA A 163 5.62 24.13 0.53
C ALA A 163 5.13 22.72 0.17
N ALA A 164 5.92 21.95 -0.60
CA ALA A 164 5.52 20.65 -1.15
C ALA A 164 5.47 19.49 -0.14
N ASP A 165 6.12 19.63 1.02
CA ASP A 165 6.13 18.63 2.08
C ASP A 165 5.00 18.82 3.12
N SER A 166 4.15 19.83 2.95
CA SER A 166 3.00 20.03 3.84
C SER A 166 1.80 19.22 3.36
N VAL A 167 1.03 18.64 4.30
CA VAL A 167 -0.20 17.89 4.01
C VAL A 167 -1.17 18.71 3.14
N THR A 168 -1.23 20.03 3.37
CA THR A 168 -2.04 20.96 2.57
C THR A 168 -1.54 21.09 1.13
N GLY A 169 -0.23 21.18 0.91
CA GLY A 169 0.37 21.23 -0.43
C GLY A 169 0.08 19.96 -1.23
N GLN A 170 0.19 18.81 -0.59
CA GLN A 170 -0.12 17.52 -1.22
C GLN A 170 -1.62 17.35 -1.51
N LEU A 171 -2.51 17.79 -0.60
CA LEU A 171 -3.96 17.85 -0.87
C LEU A 171 -4.25 18.71 -2.10
N GLN A 172 -3.64 19.90 -2.19
CA GLN A 172 -3.84 20.79 -3.32
C GLN A 172 -3.40 20.17 -4.65
N GLN A 173 -2.28 19.44 -4.65
CA GLN A 173 -1.81 18.72 -5.84
C GLN A 173 -2.75 17.56 -6.20
N LEU A 174 -3.23 16.80 -5.22
CA LEU A 174 -4.06 15.62 -5.44
C LEU A 174 -5.50 15.95 -5.83
N THR A 175 -6.02 17.12 -5.43
CA THR A 175 -7.36 17.58 -5.82
C THR A 175 -7.36 18.41 -7.10
N ALA A 176 -6.19 18.84 -7.59
CA ALA A 176 -6.09 19.71 -8.76
C ALA A 176 -6.70 19.05 -10.01
N GLY A 177 -7.73 19.69 -10.58
CA GLY A 177 -8.42 19.21 -11.77
C GLY A 177 -9.37 18.03 -11.55
N LEU A 178 -9.53 17.54 -10.31
CA LEU A 178 -10.52 16.52 -9.99
C LEU A 178 -11.91 17.11 -9.87
N LEU A 179 -12.86 16.45 -10.54
CA LEU A 179 -14.28 16.75 -10.50
C LEU A 179 -15.01 15.60 -9.81
N PHE A 180 -15.73 15.91 -8.75
CA PHE A 180 -16.68 15.02 -8.13
C PHE A 180 -17.96 14.99 -8.97
N VAL A 181 -18.15 13.90 -9.69
CA VAL A 181 -19.37 13.63 -10.44
C VAL A 181 -20.51 13.20 -9.49
N SER A 182 -21.57 14.00 -9.41
CA SER A 182 -22.89 13.59 -8.90
C SER A 182 -23.94 13.76 -10.03
N GLU A 183 -25.05 14.48 -9.82
CA GLU A 183 -25.89 14.98 -10.92
C GLU A 183 -25.25 16.15 -11.67
N SER A 184 -24.34 16.87 -11.00
CA SER A 184 -23.49 17.89 -11.61
C SER A 184 -22.07 17.68 -11.18
N ASP A 185 -21.12 18.05 -12.03
CA ASP A 185 -19.70 17.97 -11.70
C ASP A 185 -19.29 19.16 -10.84
N ALA A 186 -18.63 18.89 -9.71
CA ALA A 186 -18.11 19.92 -8.82
C ALA A 186 -16.62 19.69 -8.52
N PRO A 187 -15.78 20.74 -8.46
CA PRO A 187 -14.38 20.56 -8.12
C PRO A 187 -14.18 20.08 -6.68
N LEU A 188 -13.05 19.42 -6.43
CA LEU A 188 -12.54 19.18 -5.07
C LEU A 188 -11.63 20.35 -4.68
N GLU A 189 -12.02 21.08 -3.65
CA GLU A 189 -11.25 22.20 -3.12
C GLU A 189 -10.53 21.78 -1.84
N PRO A 190 -9.20 21.90 -1.75
CA PRO A 190 -8.47 21.59 -0.53
C PRO A 190 -8.84 22.57 0.58
N VAL A 191 -9.02 22.08 1.80
CA VAL A 191 -9.41 22.88 2.96
C VAL A 191 -8.57 22.53 4.18
N SER A 192 -8.34 23.54 5.02
CA SER A 192 -7.69 23.37 6.32
C SER A 192 -8.36 24.27 7.36
N TYR A 193 -8.53 23.74 8.57
CA TYR A 193 -9.20 24.42 9.66
C TYR A 193 -8.51 24.16 11.00
N PRO A 194 -8.56 25.13 11.93
CA PRO A 194 -8.12 24.90 13.31
C PRO A 194 -9.00 23.83 13.97
N ALA A 195 -8.41 22.74 14.43
CA ALA A 195 -9.20 21.67 15.01
C ALA A 195 -9.68 22.02 16.43
N PRO A 196 -10.95 21.75 16.78
CA PRO A 196 -11.42 21.92 18.15
C PRO A 196 -10.74 20.91 19.08
N ALA A 197 -10.63 21.27 20.36
CA ALA A 197 -10.16 20.37 21.42
C ALA A 197 -11.13 19.20 21.59
N GLY A 198 -10.61 17.96 21.53
CA GLY A 198 -11.43 16.73 21.64
C GLY A 198 -12.04 16.27 20.31
N GLY A 199 -13.17 15.55 20.36
CA GLY A 199 -13.84 15.04 19.15
C GLY A 199 -14.53 16.16 18.34
N LEU A 200 -14.58 16.00 17.02
CA LEU A 200 -15.31 16.92 16.14
C LEU A 200 -16.81 16.59 16.17
N THR A 201 -17.57 17.32 16.99
CA THR A 201 -19.04 17.22 17.06
C THR A 201 -19.70 18.03 15.94
N ASP A 202 -20.94 17.69 15.57
CA ASP A 202 -21.68 18.40 14.52
C ASP A 202 -21.81 19.90 14.82
N ALA A 203 -22.09 20.28 16.06
CA ALA A 203 -22.18 21.69 16.46
C ALA A 203 -20.83 22.43 16.33
N ALA A 204 -19.71 21.76 16.64
CA ALA A 204 -18.38 22.32 16.46
C ALA A 204 -18.01 22.45 14.99
N LEU A 205 -18.37 21.44 14.17
CA LEU A 205 -18.20 21.46 12.72
C LEU A 205 -18.99 22.61 12.09
N LEU A 206 -20.28 22.75 12.38
CA LEU A 206 -21.10 23.83 11.81
C LEU A 206 -20.54 25.21 12.16
N LYS A 207 -20.10 25.40 13.41
CA LYS A 207 -19.44 26.65 13.83
C LYS A 207 -18.13 26.90 13.07
N LEU A 208 -17.34 25.85 12.83
CA LEU A 208 -16.08 25.92 12.07
C LEU A 208 -16.32 26.32 10.62
N LEU A 209 -17.37 25.78 10.00
CA LEU A 209 -17.73 26.01 8.61
C LEU A 209 -18.50 27.33 8.41
N GLY A 210 -18.89 28.03 9.49
CA GLY A 210 -19.72 29.24 9.41
C GLY A 210 -21.18 28.96 9.07
N GLU A 211 -21.64 27.72 9.28
CA GLU A 211 -22.98 27.26 8.99
C GLU A 211 -23.96 27.56 10.14
N LYS A 212 -25.25 27.64 9.80
CA LYS A 212 -26.30 27.90 10.80
C LYS A 212 -26.34 26.76 11.83
N ALA A 213 -26.49 27.12 13.10
CA ALA A 213 -26.70 26.14 14.16
C ALA A 213 -27.97 25.32 13.86
N GLY A 214 -27.86 23.98 13.90
CA GLY A 214 -28.95 23.07 13.61
C GLY A 214 -29.11 22.69 12.13
N THR A 215 -28.22 23.16 11.23
CA THR A 215 -28.13 22.61 9.87
C THR A 215 -27.88 21.09 9.94
N ALA A 216 -28.55 20.33 9.08
CA ALA A 216 -28.40 18.88 9.04
C ALA A 216 -26.95 18.49 8.68
N VAL A 217 -26.38 17.57 9.44
CA VAL A 217 -25.06 16.97 9.19
C VAL A 217 -25.24 15.46 9.12
N GLU A 218 -24.85 14.85 7.99
CA GLU A 218 -24.75 13.41 7.84
C GLU A 218 -23.27 13.01 7.73
N THR A 219 -22.82 12.07 8.56
CA THR A 219 -21.44 11.58 8.54
C THR A 219 -21.35 10.27 7.76
N ARG A 220 -20.34 10.15 6.90
CA ARG A 220 -20.02 8.93 6.13
C ARG A 220 -18.53 8.60 6.18
N GLU A 221 -18.23 7.34 5.94
CA GLU A 221 -16.86 6.87 5.72
C GLU A 221 -16.31 7.35 4.36
N LEU A 222 -15.04 7.75 4.33
CA LEU A 222 -14.38 8.23 3.11
C LEU A 222 -14.45 7.21 1.96
N THR A 223 -14.22 5.94 2.27
CA THR A 223 -14.24 4.85 1.29
C THR A 223 -15.62 4.61 0.71
N VAL A 224 -16.68 4.82 1.50
CA VAL A 224 -18.07 4.70 1.04
C VAL A 224 -18.42 5.90 0.17
N PHE A 225 -17.96 7.09 0.54
CA PHE A 225 -18.20 8.32 -0.20
C PHE A 225 -17.55 8.30 -1.59
N LEU A 226 -16.28 7.89 -1.68
CA LEU A 226 -15.51 7.84 -2.93
C LEU A 226 -15.69 6.52 -3.72
N ARG A 227 -16.59 5.62 -3.31
CA ARG A 227 -16.68 4.25 -3.86
C ARG A 227 -16.90 4.20 -5.37
N ASN A 228 -17.66 5.14 -5.92
CA ASN A 228 -17.95 5.19 -7.35
C ASN A 228 -16.72 5.74 -8.09
N HIS A 229 -16.16 6.85 -7.59
CA HIS A 229 -14.97 7.52 -8.15
C HIS A 229 -13.69 6.69 -8.04
N THR A 230 -13.66 5.66 -7.19
CA THR A 230 -12.51 4.75 -7.03
C THR A 230 -12.74 3.36 -7.63
N ALA A 231 -13.86 3.13 -8.33
CA ALA A 231 -14.09 1.88 -9.05
C ALA A 231 -13.08 1.70 -10.19
N ASP A 232 -12.79 0.45 -10.58
CA ASP A 232 -11.74 0.17 -11.58
C ASP A 232 -12.03 0.77 -12.97
N ASP A 233 -13.30 0.85 -13.35
CA ASP A 233 -13.73 1.51 -14.59
C ASP A 233 -13.98 3.02 -14.41
N GLY A 234 -13.76 3.55 -13.20
CA GLY A 234 -14.02 4.95 -12.84
C GLY A 234 -15.49 5.36 -12.88
N VAL A 235 -15.73 6.65 -12.74
CA VAL A 235 -17.04 7.26 -13.03
C VAL A 235 -17.02 7.68 -14.50
N LEU A 236 -18.05 7.30 -15.26
CA LEU A 236 -18.16 7.54 -16.72
C LEU A 236 -17.12 6.82 -17.61
N GLY A 237 -16.40 5.82 -17.10
CA GLY A 237 -15.44 5.06 -17.92
C GLY A 237 -14.07 5.71 -18.05
N ASP A 238 -13.66 6.54 -17.08
CA ASP A 238 -12.32 7.15 -17.01
C ASP A 238 -11.44 6.53 -15.90
N PRO A 239 -10.61 5.52 -16.24
CA PRO A 239 -9.70 4.89 -15.28
C PRO A 239 -8.61 5.81 -14.77
N ALA A 240 -8.20 6.83 -15.56
CA ALA A 240 -7.14 7.74 -15.15
C ALA A 240 -7.62 8.66 -14.02
N GLN A 241 -8.86 9.16 -14.14
CA GLN A 241 -9.51 9.90 -13.06
C GLN A 241 -9.73 9.00 -11.83
N ALA A 242 -10.09 7.73 -12.03
CA ALA A 242 -10.24 6.77 -10.94
C ALA A 242 -8.95 6.56 -10.15
N ASP A 243 -7.81 6.43 -10.84
CA ASP A 243 -6.50 6.31 -10.23
C ASP A 243 -6.11 7.55 -9.42
N GLN A 244 -6.48 8.75 -9.88
CA GLN A 244 -6.31 10.00 -9.13
C GLN A 244 -7.15 10.01 -7.84
N PHE A 245 -8.43 9.60 -7.91
CA PHE A 245 -9.27 9.46 -6.72
C PHE A 245 -8.75 8.38 -5.75
N LYS A 246 -8.21 7.27 -6.27
CA LYS A 246 -7.55 6.23 -5.44
C LYS A 246 -6.33 6.79 -4.72
N ALA A 247 -5.49 7.57 -5.41
CA ALA A 247 -4.33 8.23 -4.83
C ALA A 247 -4.73 9.23 -3.73
N LEU A 248 -5.73 10.09 -3.98
CA LEU A 248 -6.27 11.01 -2.98
C LEU A 248 -6.83 10.26 -1.75
N GLN A 249 -7.60 9.20 -1.97
CA GLN A 249 -8.15 8.39 -0.87
C GLN A 249 -7.03 7.73 -0.05
N MET A 250 -6.01 7.16 -0.69
CA MET A 250 -4.85 6.57 0.00
C MET A 250 -4.12 7.61 0.83
N PHE A 251 -3.82 8.76 0.23
CA PHE A 251 -3.17 9.88 0.90
C PHE A 251 -3.91 10.29 2.17
N MET A 252 -5.21 10.57 2.06
CA MET A 252 -6.02 11.00 3.21
C MET A 252 -6.13 9.94 4.30
N LYS A 253 -6.04 8.65 3.97
CA LYS A 253 -6.03 7.57 4.97
C LYS A 253 -4.68 7.35 5.64
N GLN A 254 -3.60 7.77 5.00
CA GLN A 254 -2.24 7.60 5.50
C GLN A 254 -1.80 8.81 6.34
N GLU A 255 -2.09 10.02 5.85
CA GLU A 255 -1.61 11.26 6.45
C GLU A 255 -2.59 11.91 7.42
N LEU A 256 -3.87 11.53 7.39
CA LEU A 256 -4.89 12.08 8.27
C LEU A 256 -5.48 11.00 9.19
N GLN A 257 -5.67 11.37 10.45
CA GLN A 257 -6.30 10.54 11.47
C GLN A 257 -7.83 10.76 11.49
N ASP A 258 -8.58 9.69 11.75
CA ASP A 258 -10.05 9.71 11.90
C ASP A 258 -10.80 10.38 10.72
N THR A 259 -10.33 10.16 9.50
CA THR A 259 -10.90 10.80 8.30
C THR A 259 -12.34 10.40 8.06
N LYS A 260 -13.23 11.40 7.99
CA LYS A 260 -14.68 11.23 7.78
C LYS A 260 -15.17 12.23 6.75
N VAL A 261 -16.32 11.93 6.15
CA VAL A 261 -17.02 12.83 5.22
C VAL A 261 -18.27 13.36 5.88
N TYR A 262 -18.38 14.67 5.98
CA TYR A 262 -19.50 15.38 6.55
C TYR A 262 -20.30 16.03 5.44
N ARG A 263 -21.54 15.59 5.25
CA ARG A 263 -22.51 16.17 4.32
C ARG A 263 -23.34 17.18 5.09
N VAL A 264 -23.23 18.45 4.74
CA VAL A 264 -23.82 19.58 5.46
C VAL A 264 -24.84 20.26 4.58
N GLY A 265 -26.07 20.38 5.10
CA GLY A 265 -27.20 20.95 4.38
C GLY A 265 -28.28 19.92 4.06
N ALA A 266 -29.39 20.42 3.53
CA ALA A 266 -30.51 19.63 3.06
C ALA A 266 -31.10 20.29 1.81
N GLY A 267 -31.58 19.47 0.87
CA GLY A 267 -32.11 19.94 -0.42
C GLY A 267 -31.18 19.59 -1.57
N PRO A 268 -31.34 20.27 -2.73
CA PRO A 268 -30.75 19.82 -3.98
C PRO A 268 -29.23 20.04 -4.08
N GLN A 269 -28.65 20.87 -3.22
CA GLN A 269 -27.21 21.06 -3.10
C GLN A 269 -26.78 20.84 -1.66
N VAL A 270 -25.85 19.90 -1.47
CA VAL A 270 -25.29 19.54 -0.17
C VAL A 270 -23.78 19.71 -0.22
N HIS A 271 -23.20 20.39 0.77
CA HIS A 271 -21.76 20.56 0.85
C HIS A 271 -21.13 19.34 1.52
N ALA A 272 -20.20 18.67 0.85
CA ALA A 272 -19.47 17.54 1.41
C ALA A 272 -18.07 17.98 1.82
N TYR A 273 -17.67 17.65 3.05
CA TYR A 273 -16.37 17.94 3.61
C TYR A 273 -15.71 16.64 4.06
N ALA A 274 -14.70 16.19 3.32
CA ALA A 274 -13.86 15.08 3.73
C ALA A 274 -12.73 15.63 4.59
N LEU A 275 -12.75 15.37 5.90
CA LEU A 275 -11.84 15.97 6.87
C LEU A 275 -11.22 14.89 7.76
N GLY A 276 -9.94 15.04 8.07
CA GLY A 276 -9.22 14.28 9.09
C GLY A 276 -8.19 15.15 9.81
N ARG A 277 -7.62 14.63 10.89
CA ARG A 277 -6.63 15.35 11.70
C ARG A 277 -5.21 15.12 11.20
N THR A 278 -4.48 16.20 10.96
CA THR A 278 -3.05 16.16 10.62
C THR A 278 -2.19 15.88 11.85
N GLY A 279 -0.92 15.52 11.65
CA GLY A 279 0.03 15.28 12.75
C GLY A 279 0.30 16.49 13.65
N ASP A 280 0.17 17.71 13.13
CA ASP A 280 0.22 18.98 13.88
C ASP A 280 -1.12 19.38 14.50
N GLY A 281 -2.13 18.51 14.40
CA GLY A 281 -3.42 18.64 15.09
C GLY A 281 -4.44 19.55 14.42
N GLN A 282 -4.20 20.05 13.21
CA GLN A 282 -5.20 20.75 12.39
C GLN A 282 -6.21 19.77 11.78
N LEU A 283 -7.32 20.29 11.28
CA LEU A 283 -8.18 19.55 10.35
C LEU A 283 -7.75 19.88 8.92
N ALA A 284 -7.64 18.87 8.07
CA ALA A 284 -7.35 19.04 6.66
C ALA A 284 -8.13 18.03 5.81
N GLY A 285 -8.29 18.36 4.53
CA GLY A 285 -8.88 17.47 3.53
C GLY A 285 -9.41 18.26 2.35
N PHE A 286 -10.59 17.89 1.85
CA PHE A 286 -11.22 18.60 0.73
C PHE A 286 -12.71 18.84 0.97
N ARG A 287 -13.25 19.84 0.27
CA ARG A 287 -14.68 20.07 0.13
C ARG A 287 -15.13 19.98 -1.31
N THR A 288 -16.39 19.60 -1.50
CA THR A 288 -17.06 19.61 -2.81
C THR A 288 -18.56 19.84 -2.63
N VAL A 289 -19.29 19.99 -3.73
CA VAL A 289 -20.76 20.19 -3.74
C VAL A 289 -21.40 18.98 -4.39
N LEU A 290 -22.37 18.39 -3.70
CA LEU A 290 -23.21 17.32 -4.22
C LEU A 290 -24.51 17.93 -4.71
N THR A 291 -24.82 17.71 -5.99
CA THR A 291 -26.18 17.93 -6.50
C THR A 291 -26.94 16.61 -6.52
N GLU A 292 -28.12 16.58 -5.88
CA GLU A 292 -29.00 15.41 -5.71
C GLU A 292 -30.47 15.87 -5.79
N THR A 293 -31.29 15.27 -6.66
CA THR A 293 -32.73 15.57 -6.82
C THR A 293 -33.66 14.61 -6.08
#